data_AF-A0A2V5M0T2-F1
#
_entry.id   AF-A0A2V5M0T2-F1
#
_cell.length_a   1.000
_cell.length_b   1.000
_cell.length_c   1.000
_cell.angle_alpha   90.00
_cell.angle_beta   90.00
_cell.angle_gamma   90.00
#
_symmetry.space_group_name_H-M   'P 1'
#
loop_
_entity.id
_entity.type
_entity.pdbx_description
1 polymer ?
#
loop_
_entity_poly.entity_id
_entity_poly.type
_entity_poly.pdbx_seq_one_letter_code
_entity_poly.pdbx_strand_id
1 'polypeptide(L)'
;HTGYRAFARDLLEKLPLEKNSDDFVFDNQMLAQIIWLGHPIGEITCPAKYMPEASSINFKRSVRYGLGCLKVAIDFVVARQRGGGGIFEGLVPAA
;
A
#
# COMPACT_ATOMS: atom_id res chain seq x y z
N HIS A 1 -5.49 11.87 6.79
CA HIS A 1 -4.50 10.94 7.40
C HIS A 1 -3.12 11.53 7.28
N THR A 2 -2.30 11.46 8.33
CA THR A 2 -0.92 11.97 8.31
C THR A 2 0.06 11.07 7.55
N GLY A 3 -0.39 9.89 7.07
CA GLY A 3 0.49 8.91 6.40
C GLY A 3 1.62 8.38 7.28
N TYR A 4 1.60 8.70 8.57
CA TYR A 4 2.71 8.43 9.49
C TYR A 4 2.76 6.94 9.83
N ARG A 5 3.89 6.31 9.52
CA ARG A 5 4.14 4.89 9.74
C ARG A 5 5.57 4.71 10.23
N ALA A 6 5.77 3.74 11.12
CA ALA A 6 7.08 3.27 11.52
C ALA A 6 7.31 1.89 10.89
N PHE A 7 8.50 1.66 10.35
CA PHE A 7 8.84 0.40 9.70
C PHE A 7 10.13 -0.16 10.31
N ALA A 8 10.21 -1.49 10.36
CA ALA A 8 11.49 -2.15 10.56
C ALA A 8 12.38 -1.89 9.33
N ARG A 9 13.68 -1.69 9.58
CA ARG A 9 14.65 -1.41 8.52
C ARG A 9 14.71 -2.53 7.48
N ASP A 10 14.74 -3.78 7.94
CA ASP A 10 14.84 -4.95 7.08
C ASP A 10 13.60 -5.13 6.20
N LEU A 11 12.42 -4.70 6.65
CA LEU A 11 11.21 -4.65 5.83
C LEU A 11 11.35 -3.60 4.73
N LEU A 12 11.78 -2.38 5.05
CA LEU A 12 11.95 -1.31 4.06
C LEU A 12 12.95 -1.69 2.96
N GLU A 13 14.07 -2.33 3.33
CA GLU A 13 15.10 -2.76 2.37
C GLU A 13 14.63 -3.88 1.43
N LYS A 14 13.57 -4.63 1.80
CA LYS A 14 12.98 -5.69 0.95
C LYS A 14 11.86 -5.20 0.04
N LEU A 15 11.23 -4.08 0.36
CA LEU A 15 10.09 -3.58 -0.41
C LEU A 15 10.57 -2.97 -1.75
N PRO A 16 9.94 -3.33 -2.89
CA PRO A 16 10.33 -2.80 -4.19
C PRO A 16 9.62 -1.45 -4.43
N LEU A 17 9.91 -0.46 -3.59
CA LEU A 17 9.21 0.82 -3.54
C LEU A 17 9.21 1.57 -4.89
N GLU A 18 10.30 1.46 -5.64
CA GLU A 18 10.46 2.05 -6.98
C GLU A 18 9.51 1.46 -8.03
N LYS A 19 8.90 0.29 -7.78
CA LYS A 19 7.88 -0.30 -8.67
C LYS A 19 6.47 0.24 -8.40
N ASN A 20 6.28 0.95 -7.30
CA ASN A 20 4.99 1.50 -6.91
C ASN A 20 4.73 2.83 -7.62
N SER A 21 3.47 3.26 -7.62
CA SER A 21 3.03 4.50 -8.25
C SER A 21 3.50 5.72 -7.49
N ASP A 22 3.84 6.81 -8.17
CA ASP A 22 4.09 8.12 -7.54
C ASP A 22 2.81 8.89 -7.11
N ASP A 23 1.62 8.25 -7.19
CA ASP A 23 0.32 8.84 -6.82
C ASP A 23 -0.25 8.16 -5.56
N PHE A 24 -1.41 8.61 -5.08
CA PHE A 24 -2.01 8.19 -3.81
C PHE A 24 -2.16 6.66 -3.59
N VAL A 25 -2.16 5.85 -4.66
CA VAL A 25 -2.28 4.39 -4.56
C VAL A 25 -1.00 3.71 -4.03
N PHE A 26 0.14 4.42 -4.01
CA PHE A 26 1.42 3.94 -3.49
C PHE A 26 1.28 3.22 -2.15
N ASP A 27 0.59 3.85 -1.21
CA ASP A 27 0.39 3.32 0.13
C ASP A 27 -0.30 1.96 0.12
N ASN A 28 -1.30 1.80 -0.74
CA ASN A 28 -2.06 0.56 -0.84
C ASN A 28 -1.23 -0.55 -1.51
N GLN A 29 -0.37 -0.20 -2.48
CA GLN A 29 0.59 -1.13 -3.09
C GLN A 29 1.63 -1.61 -2.07
N MET A 30 2.21 -0.68 -1.30
CA MET A 30 3.15 -0.98 -0.24
C MET A 30 2.51 -1.90 0.82
N LEU A 31 1.31 -1.59 1.32
CA LEU A 31 0.62 -2.43 2.30
C LEU A 31 0.36 -3.84 1.74
N ALA A 32 -0.06 -3.96 0.49
CA ALA A 32 -0.24 -5.27 -0.15
C ALA A 32 1.07 -6.06 -0.24
N GLN A 33 2.20 -5.41 -0.53
CA GLN A 33 3.54 -6.04 -0.54
C GLN A 33 3.98 -6.48 0.87
N ILE A 34 3.70 -5.68 1.91
CA ILE A 34 3.99 -6.04 3.30
C ILE A 34 3.20 -7.29 3.70
N ILE A 35 1.91 -7.33 3.35
CA ILE A 35 1.04 -8.49 3.58
C ILE A 35 1.53 -9.71 2.78
N TRP A 36 1.96 -9.50 1.53
CA TRP A 36 2.52 -10.57 0.68
C TRP A 36 3.73 -11.25 1.32
N LEU A 37 4.62 -10.44 1.90
CA LEU A 37 5.81 -10.89 2.64
C LEU A 37 5.48 -11.46 4.02
N GLY A 38 4.20 -11.47 4.45
CA GLY A 38 3.75 -12.03 5.72
C GLY A 38 4.17 -11.24 6.95
N HIS A 39 4.53 -9.96 6.80
CA HIS A 39 4.87 -9.12 7.94
C HIS A 39 3.61 -8.62 8.68
N PRO A 40 3.61 -8.60 10.01
CA PRO A 40 2.48 -8.09 10.79
C PRO A 40 2.36 -6.57 10.65
N ILE A 41 1.12 -6.08 10.66
CA ILE A 41 0.80 -4.65 10.64
C ILE A 41 -0.02 -4.34 11.89
N GLY A 42 0.42 -3.34 12.65
CA GLY A 42 -0.29 -2.81 13.81
C GLY A 42 -0.76 -1.38 13.57
N GLU A 43 -1.91 -1.03 14.15
CA GLU A 43 -2.43 0.33 14.15
C GLU A 43 -2.44 0.89 15.58
N ILE A 44 -1.96 2.13 15.74
CA ILE A 44 -2.10 2.89 16.98
C ILE A 44 -3.06 4.04 16.70
N THR A 45 -4.19 4.07 17.40
CA THR A 45 -5.18 5.13 17.23
C THR A 45 -4.59 6.48 17.64
N CYS A 46 -4.65 7.44 16.72
CA CYS A 46 -4.30 8.83 16.97
C CYS A 46 -5.48 9.72 16.53
N PRO A 47 -6.02 10.60 17.40
CA PRO A 47 -7.14 11.46 17.04
C PRO A 47 -6.78 12.38 15.86
N ALA A 48 -7.36 12.11 14.69
CA ALA A 48 -7.17 12.94 13.52
C ALA A 48 -7.97 14.23 13.65
N LYS A 49 -7.30 15.39 13.61
CA LYS A 49 -7.95 16.70 13.45
C LYS A 49 -7.85 17.13 12.00
N TYR A 50 -8.98 17.23 11.33
CA TYR A 50 -9.06 17.86 10.02
C TYR A 50 -9.17 19.37 10.22
N MET A 51 -8.13 20.08 9.83
CA MET A 51 -8.10 21.54 9.86
C MET A 51 -8.37 22.09 8.45
N PRO A 52 -8.90 23.31 8.29
CA PRO A 52 -9.12 23.92 6.97
C PRO A 52 -7.86 23.97 6.09
N GLU A 53 -6.68 24.01 6.71
CA GLU A 53 -5.38 24.03 6.05
C GLU A 53 -4.91 22.62 5.60
N ALA A 54 -5.65 21.57 5.96
CA ALA A 54 -5.32 20.20 5.59
C ALA A 54 -5.53 19.97 4.09
N SER A 55 -4.54 19.35 3.44
CA SER A 55 -4.65 18.98 2.04
C SER A 55 -5.78 17.98 1.83
N SER A 56 -6.60 18.23 0.80
CA SER A 56 -7.75 17.40 0.44
C SER A 56 -7.64 16.94 -1.01
N ILE A 57 -7.93 15.65 -1.24
CA ILE A 57 -8.04 15.07 -2.57
C ILE A 57 -9.39 15.46 -3.19
N ASN A 58 -9.37 15.92 -4.45
CA ASN A 58 -10.62 16.26 -5.15
C ASN A 58 -11.38 14.99 -5.58
N PHE A 59 -12.69 15.13 -5.82
CA PHE A 59 -13.57 14.00 -6.12
C PHE A 59 -13.07 13.09 -7.26
N LYS A 60 -12.65 13.67 -8.38
CA LYS A 60 -12.16 12.90 -9.54
C LYS A 60 -10.93 12.07 -9.18
N ARG A 61 -9.98 12.64 -8.43
CA ARG A 61 -8.81 11.91 -7.95
C ARG A 61 -9.20 10.87 -6.89
N SER A 62 -10.17 11.14 -6.03
CA SER A 62 -10.69 10.16 -5.05
C SER A 62 -11.28 8.93 -5.73
N VAL A 63 -12.06 9.11 -6.79
CA VAL A 63 -12.62 8.00 -7.58
C VAL A 63 -11.51 7.16 -8.19
N ARG A 64 -10.50 7.80 -8.82
CA ARG A 64 -9.34 7.09 -9.37
C ARG A 64 -8.58 6.32 -8.29
N TYR A 65 -8.33 6.95 -7.14
CA TYR A 65 -7.66 6.32 -6.01
C TYR A 65 -8.43 5.09 -5.51
N GLY A 66 -9.75 5.21 -5.29
CA GLY A 66 -10.59 4.10 -4.84
C GLY A 66 -10.58 2.91 -5.81
N LEU A 67 -10.70 3.17 -7.12
CA LEU A 67 -10.58 2.13 -8.15
C LEU A 67 -9.16 1.52 -8.20
N GLY A 68 -8.12 2.34 -7.97
CA GLY A 68 -6.75 1.89 -7.83
C GLY A 68 -6.57 0.92 -6.66
N CYS A 69 -7.19 1.20 -5.50
CA CYS A 69 -7.15 0.29 -4.35
C CYS A 69 -7.81 -1.05 -4.67
N LEU A 70 -8.97 -1.04 -5.35
CA LEU A 70 -9.64 -2.26 -5.79
C LEU A 70 -8.76 -3.07 -6.77
N LYS A 71 -8.12 -2.39 -7.73
CA LYS A 71 -7.19 -3.03 -8.65
C LYS A 71 -6.04 -3.72 -7.91
N VAL A 72 -5.42 -3.07 -6.92
CA VAL A 72 -4.34 -3.68 -6.13
C VAL A 72 -4.82 -4.93 -5.38
N ALA A 73 -6.03 -4.91 -4.81
CA ALA A 73 -6.61 -6.08 -4.16
C ALA A 73 -6.81 -7.25 -5.14
N ILE A 74 -7.32 -6.98 -6.35
CA ILE A 74 -7.46 -7.99 -7.40
C ILE A 74 -6.09 -8.52 -7.83
N ASP A 75 -5.13 -7.64 -8.09
CA ASP A 75 -3.77 -8.01 -8.47
C ASP A 75 -3.10 -8.89 -7.41
N PHE A 76 -3.31 -8.61 -6.11
CA PHE A 76 -2.83 -9.44 -5.01
C PHE A 76 -3.39 -10.86 -5.07
N VAL A 77 -4.71 -11.00 -5.21
CA VAL A 77 -5.37 -12.31 -5.26
C VAL A 77 -4.89 -13.11 -6.48
N VAL A 78 -4.82 -12.47 -7.64
CA VAL A 78 -4.35 -13.11 -8.88
C VAL A 78 -2.87 -13.50 -8.77
N ALA A 79 -2.02 -12.63 -8.23
CA ALA A 79 -0.61 -12.93 -8.01
C ALA A 79 -0.45 -14.12 -7.06
N ARG A 80 -1.25 -14.18 -5.97
CA ARG A 80 -1.19 -15.26 -4.98
C ARG A 80 -1.51 -16.61 -5.62
N GLN A 81 -2.49 -16.65 -6.53
CA GLN A 81 -2.84 -17.86 -7.27
C GLN A 81 -1.77 -18.27 -8.30
N ARG A 82 -1.08 -17.30 -8.90
CA ARG A 82 -0.06 -17.53 -9.93
C ARG A 82 1.36 -17.71 -9.38
N GLY A 83 1.57 -17.48 -8.08
CA GLY A 83 2.90 -17.47 -7.46
C GLY A 83 3.70 -16.18 -7.70
N GLY A 84 3.09 -15.12 -8.21
CA GLY A 84 3.73 -13.82 -8.42
C GLY A 84 3.08 -12.97 -9.54
N GLY A 85 3.70 -11.81 -9.82
CA GLY A 85 3.34 -10.92 -10.94
C GLY A 85 3.06 -9.48 -10.52
N GLY A 86 3.18 -8.56 -11.49
CA GLY A 86 2.94 -7.12 -11.28
C GLY A 86 3.82 -6.54 -10.17
N ILE A 87 3.22 -5.83 -9.22
CA ILE A 87 3.93 -5.21 -8.10
C ILE A 87 4.50 -6.22 -7.09
N PHE A 88 4.22 -7.52 -7.24
CA PHE A 88 4.74 -8.61 -6.40
C PHE A 88 5.90 -9.37 -7.05
N GLU A 89 6.28 -9.01 -8.28
CA GLU A 89 7.35 -9.69 -9.00
C GLU A 89 8.69 -9.57 -8.27
N GLY A 90 9.32 -10.73 -8.02
CA GLY A 90 10.57 -10.85 -7.28
C GLY A 90 10.38 -10.98 -5.76
N LEU A 91 9.16 -10.86 -5.24
CA LEU A 91 8.86 -11.08 -3.83
C LEU A 91 8.45 -12.53 -3.58
N VAL A 92 9.16 -13.19 -2.67
CA VAL A 92 8.79 -14.53 -2.22
C VAL A 92 7.60 -14.40 -1.27
N PRO A 93 6.42 -14.97 -1.59
CA PRO A 93 5.28 -14.94 -0.69
C PRO A 93 5.60 -15.64 0.62
N ALA A 94 5.08 -15.14 1.73
CA ALA A 94 5.08 -15.88 2.98
C ALA A 94 4.33 -17.21 2.80
N ALA A 95 4.92 -18.26 3.37
CA ALA A 95 4.41 -19.63 3.37
C ALA A 95 2.99 -19.73 3.97
#